data_AF-A0A397HE57-F1
#
_entry.id   AF-A0A397HE57-F1
#
_cell.length_a   1.000
_cell.length_b   1.000
_cell.length_c   1.000
_cell.angle_alpha   90.00
_cell.angle_beta   90.00
_cell.angle_gamma   90.00
#
_symmetry.space_group_name_H-M   'P 1'
#
loop_
_entity.id
_entity.type
_entity.pdbx_description
1 polymer ?
#
loop_
_entity_poly.entity_id
_entity_poly.type
_entity_poly.pdbx_seq_one_letter_code
_entity_poly.pdbx_strand_id
1 'polypeptide(L)'
;MKYKFLDKLSQDFSELFDDKEDHNVIIEVDHEQNIKTFTAHSAILRYRSPYFNKELKNTVPSIDDIIKTITIQNIPAQIFEIILKYIYYGIIDTENIDTKIIFKLMIAANEFELWELSMKLESHLIQFESSWLKTHFFLVYRSIFINNKFKNLENFCNDIIVKYPNIIFESTEFTSLHESALMSILKRDDLQMTESEIWDHVIKWGIAQNPILPEKLEEWSDENFTTLKTTLQQCLPLIRYFHIPNSVVMDKIKPYKKILDKQLWDDLKQHLMLPDRSIKSIILPPRLILTQELSARENCAPEKPT
;
A
#
# COMPACT_ATOMS: atom_id res chain seq x y z
N MET A 1 -10.06 44.14 14.11
CA MET A 1 -11.02 43.27 13.38
C MET A 1 -10.37 42.86 12.07
N LYS A 2 -10.47 41.59 11.66
CA LYS A 2 -9.90 41.10 10.39
C LYS A 2 -11.05 40.59 9.51
N TYR A 3 -11.13 41.06 8.28
CA TYR A 3 -12.05 40.56 7.25
C TYR A 3 -11.28 39.64 6.30
N LYS A 4 -11.89 38.54 5.87
CA LYS A 4 -11.29 37.55 4.96
C LYS A 4 -12.06 37.55 3.66
N PHE A 5 -11.36 37.66 2.53
CA PHE A 5 -11.93 37.64 1.17
C PHE A 5 -11.33 36.48 0.36
N LEU A 6 -11.24 35.31 0.98
CA LEU A 6 -10.56 34.14 0.39
C LEU A 6 -11.32 33.55 -0.79
N ASP A 7 -12.66 33.59 -0.76
CA ASP A 7 -13.49 33.06 -1.83
C ASP A 7 -13.32 33.87 -3.12
N LYS A 8 -13.28 35.20 -3.02
CA LYS A 8 -13.03 36.05 -4.21
C LYS A 8 -11.61 35.85 -4.74
N LEU A 9 -10.61 35.73 -3.87
CA LEU A 9 -9.24 35.42 -4.30
C LEU A 9 -9.14 34.07 -5.03
N SER A 10 -9.81 33.04 -4.52
CA SER A 10 -9.91 31.72 -5.18
C SER A 10 -10.60 31.83 -6.54
N GLN A 11 -11.70 32.60 -6.62
CA GLN A 11 -12.40 32.86 -7.86
C GLN A 11 -11.49 33.57 -8.89
N ASP A 12 -10.72 34.59 -8.48
CA ASP A 12 -9.81 35.31 -9.37
C ASP A 12 -8.74 34.36 -9.96
N PHE A 13 -8.23 33.40 -9.17
CA PHE A 13 -7.33 32.35 -9.68
C PHE A 13 -8.06 31.32 -10.57
N SER A 14 -9.33 31.06 -10.35
CA SER A 14 -10.11 30.20 -11.23
C SER A 14 -10.33 30.83 -12.61
N GLU A 15 -10.60 32.13 -12.66
CA GLU A 15 -10.72 32.90 -13.90
C GLU A 15 -9.41 32.85 -14.70
N LEU A 16 -8.26 33.06 -14.02
CA LEU A 16 -6.92 32.94 -14.61
C LEU A 16 -6.59 31.54 -15.15
N PHE A 17 -7.17 30.49 -14.56
CA PHE A 17 -7.00 29.13 -15.09
C PHE A 17 -7.80 28.91 -16.38
N ASP A 18 -8.98 29.51 -16.46
CA ASP A 18 -9.93 29.30 -17.57
C ASP A 18 -9.56 30.12 -18.81
N ASP A 19 -9.08 31.36 -18.65
CA ASP A 19 -8.68 32.23 -19.76
C ASP A 19 -7.34 31.81 -20.41
N LYS A 20 -6.45 31.16 -19.65
CA LYS A 20 -5.12 30.69 -20.05
C LYS A 20 -4.17 31.81 -20.51
N GLU A 21 -4.47 33.06 -20.18
CA GLU A 21 -3.60 34.19 -20.50
C GLU A 21 -2.29 34.10 -19.69
N ASP A 22 -1.20 34.67 -20.19
CA ASP A 22 0.11 34.74 -19.52
C ASP A 22 0.72 33.42 -18.99
N HIS A 23 0.24 32.27 -19.49
CA HIS A 23 0.81 30.98 -19.13
C HIS A 23 2.29 30.90 -19.57
N ASN A 24 3.12 30.33 -18.69
CA ASN A 24 4.55 30.15 -18.95
C ASN A 24 5.04 28.72 -18.67
N VAL A 25 4.10 27.80 -18.49
CA VAL A 25 4.34 26.37 -18.35
C VAL A 25 3.40 25.59 -19.24
N ILE A 26 3.95 24.63 -19.98
CA ILE A 26 3.21 23.55 -20.64
C ILE A 26 3.48 22.27 -19.84
N ILE A 27 2.41 21.53 -19.56
CA ILE A 27 2.48 20.24 -18.87
C ILE A 27 1.94 19.19 -19.83
N GLU A 28 2.81 18.28 -20.22
CA GLU A 28 2.48 17.12 -21.04
C GLU A 28 2.19 15.95 -20.12
N VAL A 29 0.93 15.50 -20.11
CA VAL A 29 0.54 14.30 -19.35
C VAL A 29 0.42 13.16 -20.33
N ASP A 30 1.38 12.24 -20.24
CA ASP A 30 1.42 11.03 -21.05
C ASP A 30 0.80 9.87 -20.29
N HIS A 31 -0.22 9.27 -20.90
CA HIS A 31 -0.80 8.01 -20.45
C HIS A 31 -1.11 7.13 -21.65
N GLU A 32 -0.43 5.98 -21.76
CA GLU A 32 -0.71 4.93 -22.75
C GLU A 32 -0.79 5.45 -24.20
N GLN A 33 0.24 6.19 -24.65
CA GLN A 33 0.37 6.71 -26.03
C GLN A 33 -0.56 7.88 -26.39
N ASN A 34 -1.32 8.43 -25.43
CA ASN A 34 -2.07 9.67 -25.58
C ASN A 34 -1.46 10.76 -24.69
N ILE A 35 -0.89 11.78 -25.34
CA ILE A 35 -0.37 12.98 -24.66
C ILE A 35 -1.47 14.03 -24.64
N LYS A 36 -1.91 14.43 -23.44
CA LYS A 36 -2.76 15.61 -23.25
C LYS A 36 -1.92 16.75 -22.70
N THR A 37 -2.01 17.91 -23.33
CA THR A 37 -1.28 19.11 -22.92
C THR A 37 -2.15 20.02 -22.06
N PHE A 38 -1.54 20.62 -21.05
CA PHE A 38 -2.14 21.62 -20.17
C PHE A 38 -1.25 22.85 -20.10
N THR A 39 -1.86 24.03 -20.03
CA THR A 39 -1.15 25.30 -19.82
C THR A 39 -1.28 25.72 -18.37
N ALA A 40 -0.23 26.31 -17.80
CA ALA A 40 -0.22 26.73 -16.41
C ALA A 40 0.77 27.87 -16.11
N HIS A 41 0.68 28.39 -14.89
CA HIS A 41 1.48 29.46 -14.35
C HIS A 41 2.49 28.91 -13.34
N SER A 42 3.78 29.09 -13.63
CA SER A 42 4.86 28.64 -12.76
C SER A 42 4.76 29.21 -11.34
N ALA A 43 4.32 30.46 -11.19
CA ALA A 43 4.14 31.08 -9.88
C ALA A 43 3.15 30.28 -9.02
N ILE A 44 1.98 29.93 -9.56
CA ILE A 44 0.95 29.20 -8.81
C ILE A 44 1.43 27.78 -8.48
N LEU A 45 1.95 27.06 -9.48
CA LEU A 45 2.44 25.68 -9.31
C LEU A 45 3.51 25.58 -8.20
N ARG A 46 4.52 26.46 -8.22
CA ARG A 46 5.65 26.44 -7.28
C ARG A 46 5.25 26.66 -5.82
N TYR A 47 4.24 27.50 -5.58
CA TYR A 47 3.79 27.80 -4.22
C TYR A 47 2.75 26.83 -3.69
N ARG A 48 2.03 26.14 -4.58
CA ARG A 48 0.99 25.17 -4.20
C ARG A 48 1.52 23.74 -4.08
N SER A 49 2.62 23.42 -4.76
CA SER A 49 3.21 22.08 -4.75
C SER A 49 4.74 22.14 -4.67
N PRO A 50 5.34 21.53 -3.63
CA PRO A 50 6.79 21.39 -3.55
C PRO A 50 7.37 20.56 -4.69
N TYR A 51 6.64 19.54 -5.19
CA TYR A 51 7.01 18.78 -6.39
C TYR A 51 7.19 19.72 -7.59
N PHE A 52 6.17 20.51 -7.93
CA PHE A 52 6.28 21.43 -9.06
C PHE A 52 7.32 22.53 -8.83
N ASN A 53 7.56 22.92 -7.58
CA ASN A 53 8.66 23.83 -7.24
C ASN A 53 10.03 23.26 -7.61
N LYS A 54 10.26 21.98 -7.28
CA LYS A 54 11.49 21.28 -7.60
C LYS A 54 11.61 21.06 -9.11
N GLU A 55 10.56 20.54 -9.75
CA GLU A 55 10.56 20.27 -11.20
C GLU A 55 10.85 21.55 -11.99
N LEU A 56 10.10 22.63 -11.75
CA LEU A 56 10.28 23.89 -12.47
C LEU A 56 11.64 24.58 -12.24
N LYS A 57 12.35 24.27 -11.16
CA LYS A 57 13.73 24.74 -10.92
C LYS A 57 14.74 23.99 -11.76
N ASN A 58 14.48 22.71 -12.03
CA ASN A 58 15.36 21.84 -12.80
C ASN A 58 15.07 21.91 -14.31
N THR A 59 13.87 22.35 -14.71
CA THR A 59 13.52 22.57 -16.11
C THR A 59 14.29 23.74 -16.71
N VAL A 60 15.11 23.45 -17.73
CA VAL A 60 15.74 24.45 -18.59
C VAL A 60 14.68 24.99 -19.58
N PRO A 61 14.57 26.31 -19.79
CA PRO A 61 13.71 26.86 -20.82
C PRO A 61 14.01 26.27 -22.20
N SER A 62 13.02 26.21 -23.09
CA SER A 62 13.28 25.90 -24.50
C SER A 62 14.12 27.02 -25.15
N ILE A 63 14.71 26.74 -26.32
CA ILE A 63 15.60 27.66 -27.05
C ILE A 63 14.91 29.01 -27.40
N ASP A 64 13.57 29.07 -27.33
CA ASP A 64 12.75 30.28 -27.56
C ASP A 64 12.26 30.97 -26.25
N ASP A 65 12.83 30.57 -25.11
CA ASP A 65 13.04 31.32 -23.85
C ASP A 65 11.87 31.86 -23.00
N ILE A 66 10.60 31.58 -23.32
CA ILE A 66 9.48 32.02 -22.42
C ILE A 66 8.77 30.85 -21.71
N ILE A 67 8.57 29.72 -22.39
CA ILE A 67 7.72 28.64 -21.90
C ILE A 67 8.55 27.44 -21.44
N LYS A 68 8.27 26.96 -20.22
CA LYS A 68 8.85 25.72 -19.66
C LYS A 68 7.93 24.53 -19.91
N THR A 69 8.50 23.38 -20.26
CA THR A 69 7.73 22.14 -20.44
C THR A 69 8.06 21.13 -19.34
N ILE A 70 7.02 20.56 -18.73
CA ILE A 70 7.12 19.44 -17.78
C ILE A 70 6.39 18.24 -18.37
N THR A 71 6.99 17.06 -18.27
CA THR A 71 6.34 15.81 -18.65
C THR A 71 5.97 15.03 -17.40
N ILE A 72 4.70 14.64 -17.29
CA ILE A 72 4.15 13.79 -16.24
C ILE A 72 3.79 12.46 -16.88
N GLN A 73 4.24 11.36 -16.26
CA GLN A 73 3.99 10.01 -16.74
C GLN A 73 3.13 9.24 -15.74
N ASN A 74 2.48 8.17 -16.20
CA ASN A 74 1.74 7.21 -15.36
C ASN A 74 0.55 7.79 -14.58
N ILE A 75 0.08 8.98 -14.93
CA ILE A 75 -1.12 9.61 -14.35
C ILE A 75 -2.12 9.87 -15.47
N PRO A 76 -3.37 9.37 -15.38
CA PRO A 76 -4.39 9.67 -16.38
C PRO A 76 -4.66 11.19 -16.44
N ALA A 77 -4.81 11.72 -17.65
CA ALA A 77 -4.98 13.16 -17.85
C ALA A 77 -6.22 13.74 -17.14
N GLN A 78 -7.28 12.94 -16.96
CA GLN A 78 -8.45 13.32 -16.15
C GLN A 78 -8.09 13.56 -14.68
N ILE A 79 -7.25 12.70 -14.08
CA ILE A 79 -6.80 12.85 -12.69
C ILE A 79 -5.94 14.11 -12.57
N PHE A 80 -5.03 14.30 -13.53
CA PHE A 80 -4.19 15.49 -13.55
C PHE A 80 -5.01 16.78 -13.69
N GLU A 81 -6.05 16.79 -14.53
CA GLU A 81 -6.93 17.94 -14.68
C GLU A 81 -7.61 18.33 -13.34
N ILE A 82 -8.04 17.34 -12.55
CA ILE A 82 -8.61 17.59 -11.22
C ILE A 82 -7.56 18.16 -10.26
N ILE A 83 -6.34 17.60 -10.26
CA ILE A 83 -5.21 18.13 -9.47
C ILE A 83 -4.90 19.57 -9.85
N LEU A 84 -4.86 19.87 -11.15
CA LEU A 84 -4.55 21.19 -11.64
C LEU A 84 -5.64 22.19 -11.24
N LYS A 85 -6.93 21.84 -11.37
CA LYS A 85 -8.04 22.67 -10.87
C LYS A 85 -7.92 22.91 -9.37
N TYR A 86 -7.60 21.89 -8.57
CA TYR A 86 -7.37 22.06 -7.13
C TYR A 86 -6.23 23.02 -6.81
N ILE A 87 -5.14 23.00 -7.58
CA ILE A 87 -4.01 23.90 -7.38
C ILE A 87 -4.44 25.37 -7.48
N TYR A 88 -5.30 25.70 -8.45
CA TYR A 88 -5.81 27.06 -8.67
C TYR A 88 -6.99 27.40 -7.78
N TYR A 89 -8.01 26.55 -7.76
CA TYR A 89 -9.30 26.85 -7.14
C TYR A 89 -9.24 26.62 -5.63
N GLY A 90 -8.39 25.69 -5.16
CA GLY A 90 -8.37 25.25 -3.77
C GLY A 90 -9.60 24.44 -3.34
N ILE A 91 -10.42 24.00 -4.30
CA ILE A 91 -11.67 23.28 -4.09
C ILE A 91 -11.62 21.95 -4.85
N ILE A 92 -12.12 20.88 -4.22
CA ILE A 92 -12.43 19.61 -4.85
C ILE A 92 -13.83 19.20 -4.45
N ASP A 93 -14.65 18.89 -5.44
CA ASP A 93 -15.96 18.26 -5.27
C ASP A 93 -15.84 16.77 -5.57
N THR A 94 -16.16 15.93 -4.58
CA THR A 94 -16.14 14.47 -4.71
C THR A 94 -17.52 13.86 -4.89
N GLU A 95 -18.62 14.62 -4.84
CA GLU A 95 -19.99 14.09 -4.78
C GLU A 95 -20.34 13.20 -5.99
N ASN A 96 -19.83 13.56 -7.17
CA ASN A 96 -20.14 12.87 -8.43
C ASN A 96 -18.91 12.17 -9.04
N ILE A 97 -17.88 11.91 -8.24
CA ILE A 97 -16.64 11.27 -8.69
C ILE A 97 -16.66 9.80 -8.26
N ASP A 98 -16.40 8.90 -9.21
CA ASP A 98 -16.25 7.47 -8.92
C ASP A 98 -15.14 7.22 -7.88
N THR A 99 -15.39 6.31 -6.94
CA THR A 99 -14.48 6.02 -5.82
C THR A 99 -13.08 5.61 -6.30
N LYS A 100 -12.95 4.91 -7.43
CA LYS A 100 -11.65 4.56 -8.01
C LYS A 100 -10.90 5.80 -8.49
N ILE A 101 -11.60 6.81 -9.01
CA ILE A 101 -11.03 8.11 -9.38
C ILE A 101 -10.59 8.85 -8.12
N ILE A 102 -11.39 8.87 -7.06
CA ILE A 102 -11.01 9.48 -5.76
C ILE A 102 -9.74 8.82 -5.21
N PHE A 103 -9.68 7.49 -5.24
CA PHE A 103 -8.50 6.74 -4.81
C PHE A 103 -7.25 7.05 -5.65
N LYS A 104 -7.38 7.09 -6.98
CA LYS A 104 -6.27 7.51 -7.86
C LYS A 104 -5.85 8.97 -7.62
N LEU A 105 -6.82 9.85 -7.34
CA LEU A 105 -6.57 11.25 -7.04
C LEU A 105 -5.81 11.41 -5.72
N MET A 106 -6.14 10.63 -4.69
CA MET A 106 -5.37 10.55 -3.44
C MET A 106 -3.91 10.18 -3.71
N ILE A 107 -3.67 9.16 -4.53
CA ILE A 107 -2.31 8.72 -4.90
C ILE A 107 -1.56 9.82 -5.64
N ALA A 108 -2.17 10.41 -6.68
CA ALA A 108 -1.56 11.48 -7.46
C ALA A 108 -1.29 12.74 -6.61
N ALA A 109 -2.20 13.10 -5.70
CA ALA A 109 -2.00 14.22 -4.78
C ALA A 109 -0.77 14.00 -3.89
N ASN A 110 -0.56 12.78 -3.40
CA ASN A 110 0.63 12.42 -2.63
C ASN A 110 1.91 12.50 -3.48
N GLU A 111 1.88 12.04 -4.73
CA GLU A 111 2.99 12.12 -5.67
C GLU A 111 3.42 13.56 -5.95
N PHE A 112 2.44 14.46 -6.14
CA PHE A 112 2.68 15.89 -6.33
C PHE A 112 2.91 16.67 -5.03
N GLU A 113 3.11 15.96 -3.91
CA GLU A 113 3.37 16.54 -2.58
C GLU A 113 2.26 17.51 -2.09
N LEU A 114 1.02 17.28 -2.55
CA LEU A 114 -0.21 17.97 -2.11
C LEU A 114 -0.79 17.28 -0.88
N TRP A 115 -0.01 17.27 0.20
CA TRP A 115 -0.27 16.51 1.43
C TRP A 115 -1.65 16.76 2.06
N GLU A 116 -2.10 18.02 2.14
CA GLU A 116 -3.43 18.38 2.69
C GLU A 116 -4.57 17.69 1.93
N LEU A 117 -4.49 17.72 0.59
CA LEU A 117 -5.48 17.08 -0.25
C LEU A 117 -5.44 15.56 -0.09
N SER A 118 -4.24 14.98 -0.19
CA SER A 118 -4.07 13.54 -0.07
C SER A 118 -4.64 13.00 1.24
N MET A 119 -4.35 13.65 2.38
CA MET A 119 -4.87 13.23 3.69
C MET A 119 -6.39 13.37 3.78
N LYS A 120 -6.95 14.43 3.19
CA LYS A 120 -8.40 14.65 3.19
C LYS A 120 -9.13 13.58 2.37
N LEU A 121 -8.58 13.20 1.22
CA LEU A 121 -9.12 12.13 0.37
C LEU A 121 -8.96 10.75 1.03
N GLU A 122 -7.82 10.48 1.67
CA GLU A 122 -7.60 9.25 2.46
C GLU A 122 -8.67 9.11 3.55
N SER A 123 -8.91 10.18 4.31
CA SER A 123 -9.92 10.20 5.37
C SER A 123 -11.34 10.02 4.82
N HIS A 124 -11.64 10.67 3.69
CA HIS A 124 -12.93 10.53 3.01
C HIS A 124 -13.18 9.09 2.57
N LEU A 125 -12.19 8.44 1.95
CA LEU A 125 -12.31 7.05 1.50
C LEU A 125 -12.57 6.09 2.66
N ILE A 126 -11.88 6.28 3.79
CA ILE A 126 -12.09 5.44 4.98
C ILE A 126 -13.47 5.67 5.58
N GLN A 127 -13.92 6.92 5.65
CA GLN A 127 -15.18 7.28 6.31
C GLN A 127 -16.42 6.92 5.49
N PHE A 128 -16.41 7.20 4.19
CA PHE A 128 -17.60 7.11 3.34
C PHE A 128 -17.53 5.95 2.34
N GLU A 129 -16.33 5.52 1.94
CA GLU A 129 -16.12 4.55 0.86
C GLU A 129 -15.53 3.21 1.37
N SER A 130 -15.71 2.90 2.66
CA SER A 130 -15.11 1.72 3.28
C SER A 130 -15.53 0.39 2.64
N SER A 131 -16.72 0.31 2.05
CA SER A 131 -17.22 -0.86 1.32
C SER A 131 -16.42 -1.10 0.04
N TRP A 132 -16.12 -0.03 -0.71
CA TRP A 132 -15.28 -0.09 -1.90
C TRP A 132 -13.86 -0.50 -1.54
N LEU A 133 -13.28 0.08 -0.47
CA LEU A 133 -11.94 -0.27 0.01
C LEU A 133 -11.83 -1.76 0.37
N LYS A 134 -12.86 -2.32 1.01
CA LYS A 134 -12.91 -3.76 1.34
C LYS A 134 -13.04 -4.64 0.10
N THR A 135 -13.81 -4.22 -0.89
CA THR A 135 -13.99 -4.97 -2.15
C THR A 135 -12.72 -4.95 -3.00
N HIS A 136 -11.96 -3.85 -2.93
CA HIS A 136 -10.70 -3.66 -3.67
C HIS A 136 -9.48 -3.79 -2.76
N PHE A 137 -9.57 -4.63 -1.73
CA PHE A 137 -8.60 -4.69 -0.63
C PHE A 137 -7.16 -4.83 -1.10
N PHE A 138 -6.89 -5.78 -2.01
CA PHE A 138 -5.54 -6.04 -2.49
C PHE A 138 -4.94 -4.85 -3.22
N LEU A 139 -5.72 -4.20 -4.10
CA LEU A 139 -5.31 -2.98 -4.81
C LEU A 139 -4.94 -1.86 -3.82
N VAL A 140 -5.79 -1.65 -2.82
CA VAL A 140 -5.59 -0.64 -1.78
C VAL A 140 -4.32 -0.95 -0.97
N TYR A 141 -4.20 -2.18 -0.46
CA TYR A 141 -3.07 -2.58 0.37
C TYR A 141 -1.75 -2.47 -0.39
N ARG A 142 -1.68 -2.93 -1.65
CA ARG A 142 -0.50 -2.79 -2.49
C ARG A 142 -0.07 -1.32 -2.66
N SER A 143 -1.02 -0.41 -2.86
CA SER A 143 -0.72 1.01 -3.09
C SER A 143 -0.06 1.69 -1.88
N ILE A 144 -0.35 1.23 -0.66
CA ILE A 144 0.22 1.76 0.59
C ILE A 144 1.75 1.59 0.61
N PHE A 145 2.24 0.41 0.23
CA PHE A 145 3.66 0.08 0.27
C PHE A 145 4.45 0.55 -0.95
N ILE A 146 3.78 0.90 -2.05
CA ILE A 146 4.41 1.60 -3.18
C ILE A 146 4.72 3.05 -2.77
N ASN A 147 3.79 3.71 -2.07
CA ASN A 147 3.87 5.14 -1.79
C ASN A 147 4.43 5.48 -0.40
N ASN A 148 4.49 4.51 0.52
CA ASN A 148 5.02 4.59 1.89
C ASN A 148 4.48 5.78 2.74
N LYS A 149 3.27 6.27 2.46
CA LYS A 149 2.74 7.51 3.06
C LYS A 149 1.28 7.46 3.57
N PHE A 150 0.52 6.40 3.27
CA PHE A 150 -0.91 6.31 3.63
C PHE A 150 -1.14 5.57 4.96
N LYS A 151 -0.73 6.17 6.07
CA LYS A 151 -0.75 5.53 7.40
C LYS A 151 -2.15 5.25 7.92
N ASN A 152 -3.13 6.10 7.63
CA ASN A 152 -4.51 5.87 8.10
C ASN A 152 -5.13 4.69 7.33
N LEU A 153 -4.85 4.62 6.03
CA LEU A 153 -5.29 3.52 5.18
C LEU A 153 -4.58 2.22 5.54
N GLU A 154 -3.29 2.28 5.87
CA GLU A 154 -2.53 1.14 6.39
C GLU A 154 -3.17 0.59 7.66
N ASN A 155 -3.47 1.46 8.63
CA ASN A 155 -4.14 1.06 9.87
C ASN A 155 -5.51 0.44 9.59
N PHE A 156 -6.34 1.09 8.75
CA PHE A 156 -7.64 0.56 8.34
C PHE A 156 -7.53 -0.84 7.73
N CYS A 157 -6.59 -1.06 6.82
CA CYS A 157 -6.37 -2.35 6.20
C CYS A 157 -5.86 -3.39 7.21
N ASN A 158 -4.92 -2.99 8.07
CA ASN A 158 -4.35 -3.87 9.08
C ASN A 158 -5.40 -4.33 10.11
N ASP A 159 -6.32 -3.47 10.53
CA ASP A 159 -7.44 -3.82 11.42
C ASP A 159 -8.37 -4.89 10.82
N ILE A 160 -8.46 -4.92 9.48
CA ILE A 160 -9.19 -5.95 8.74
C ILE A 160 -8.37 -7.24 8.67
N ILE A 161 -7.09 -7.17 8.27
CA ILE A 161 -6.20 -8.33 8.11
C ILE A 161 -6.07 -9.11 9.42
N VAL A 162 -5.96 -8.40 10.55
CA VAL A 162 -5.89 -9.02 11.88
C VAL A 162 -7.05 -9.96 12.13
N LYS A 163 -8.27 -9.51 11.83
CA LYS A 163 -9.52 -10.24 12.11
C LYS A 163 -9.85 -11.27 11.03
N TYR A 164 -9.48 -10.97 9.78
CA TYR A 164 -9.84 -11.76 8.60
C TYR A 164 -8.62 -11.93 7.68
N PRO A 165 -7.56 -12.63 8.12
CA PRO A 165 -6.30 -12.72 7.36
C PRO A 165 -6.48 -13.36 5.98
N ASN A 166 -7.50 -14.21 5.82
CA ASN A 166 -7.83 -14.84 4.54
C ASN A 166 -8.10 -13.83 3.42
N ILE A 167 -8.52 -12.59 3.73
CA ILE A 167 -8.75 -11.54 2.72
C ILE A 167 -7.50 -11.26 1.87
N ILE A 168 -6.30 -11.44 2.44
CA ILE A 168 -5.04 -11.21 1.76
C ILE A 168 -4.30 -12.51 1.43
N PHE A 169 -4.31 -13.49 2.33
CA PHE A 169 -3.57 -14.74 2.13
C PHE A 169 -4.21 -15.65 1.06
N GLU A 170 -5.54 -15.67 0.96
CA GLU A 170 -6.28 -16.47 -0.02
C GLU A 170 -6.53 -15.71 -1.34
N SER A 171 -6.05 -14.47 -1.47
CA SER A 171 -6.12 -13.72 -2.72
C SER A 171 -5.29 -14.39 -3.81
N THR A 172 -5.83 -14.42 -5.03
CA THR A 172 -5.11 -14.91 -6.21
C THR A 172 -3.84 -14.09 -6.51
N GLU A 173 -3.81 -12.85 -6.04
CA GLU A 173 -2.73 -11.89 -6.22
C GLU A 173 -1.74 -11.89 -5.05
N PHE A 174 -1.93 -12.72 -4.01
CA PHE A 174 -1.07 -12.78 -2.83
C PHE A 174 0.43 -12.90 -3.17
N THR A 175 0.78 -13.71 -4.17
CA THR A 175 2.17 -13.89 -4.60
C THR A 175 2.78 -12.66 -5.29
N SER A 176 1.98 -11.65 -5.65
CA SER A 176 2.46 -10.38 -6.18
C SER A 176 2.67 -9.30 -5.10
N LEU A 177 2.43 -9.65 -3.83
CA LEU A 177 2.60 -8.74 -2.71
C LEU A 177 4.09 -8.36 -2.55
N HIS A 178 4.37 -7.08 -2.34
CA HIS A 178 5.73 -6.61 -2.08
C HIS A 178 6.24 -7.14 -0.72
N GLU A 179 7.55 -7.44 -0.61
CA GLU A 179 8.14 -8.03 0.60
C GLU A 179 7.84 -7.21 1.86
N SER A 180 7.95 -5.87 1.78
CA SER A 180 7.65 -4.99 2.92
C SER A 180 6.22 -5.10 3.43
N ALA A 181 5.26 -5.36 2.55
CA ALA A 181 3.86 -5.56 2.90
C ALA A 181 3.66 -6.92 3.59
N LEU A 182 4.26 -7.99 3.05
CA LEU A 182 4.25 -9.31 3.69
C LEU A 182 4.88 -9.24 5.09
N MET A 183 6.04 -8.59 5.21
CA MET A 183 6.71 -8.38 6.50
C MET A 183 5.84 -7.61 7.49
N SER A 184 5.12 -6.57 7.04
CA SER A 184 4.23 -5.80 7.92
C SER A 184 3.16 -6.68 8.53
N ILE A 185 2.57 -7.60 7.75
CA ILE A 185 1.59 -8.59 8.22
C ILE A 185 2.23 -9.59 9.17
N LEU A 186 3.39 -10.17 8.81
CA LEU A 186 4.04 -11.22 9.60
C LEU A 186 4.48 -10.72 10.99
N LYS A 187 4.90 -9.45 11.10
CA LYS A 187 5.29 -8.80 12.36
C LYS A 187 4.16 -8.67 13.38
N ARG A 188 2.89 -8.76 12.96
CA ARG A 188 1.74 -8.52 13.84
C ARG A 188 1.54 -9.62 14.87
N ASP A 189 1.60 -9.29 16.14
CA ASP A 189 1.31 -10.26 17.21
C ASP A 189 -0.17 -10.65 17.26
N ASP A 190 -1.09 -9.83 16.77
CA ASP A 190 -2.53 -10.05 16.83
C ASP A 190 -3.13 -10.72 15.59
N LEU A 191 -2.32 -11.15 14.62
CA LEU A 191 -2.82 -11.82 13.40
C LEU A 191 -3.54 -13.14 13.73
N GLN A 192 -4.83 -13.24 13.42
CA GLN A 192 -5.67 -14.41 13.71
C GLN A 192 -5.48 -15.57 12.70
N MET A 193 -4.26 -16.09 12.58
CA MET A 193 -3.91 -17.21 11.70
C MET A 193 -2.92 -18.16 12.37
N THR A 194 -3.00 -19.46 12.10
CA THR A 194 -2.05 -20.42 12.68
C THR A 194 -0.67 -20.28 12.06
N GLU A 195 0.39 -20.49 12.84
CA GLU A 195 1.76 -20.41 12.33
C GLU A 195 2.05 -21.45 11.23
N SER A 196 1.33 -22.57 11.22
CA SER A 196 1.39 -23.54 10.13
C SER A 196 0.83 -23.01 8.81
N GLU A 197 -0.29 -22.28 8.84
CA GLU A 197 -0.86 -21.67 7.63
C GLU A 197 0.03 -20.52 7.14
N ILE A 198 0.56 -19.72 8.07
CA ILE A 198 1.49 -18.64 7.76
C ILE A 198 2.74 -19.19 7.06
N TRP A 199 3.31 -20.28 7.57
CA TRP A 199 4.44 -20.97 6.94
C TRP A 199 4.14 -21.37 5.49
N ASP A 200 3.00 -22.02 5.25
CA ASP A 200 2.61 -22.45 3.90
C ASP A 200 2.53 -21.27 2.93
N HIS A 201 1.94 -20.15 3.38
CA HIS A 201 1.84 -18.94 2.57
C HIS A 201 3.20 -18.28 2.32
N VAL A 202 4.08 -18.22 3.31
CA VAL A 202 5.43 -17.65 3.15
C VAL A 202 6.25 -18.47 2.17
N ILE A 203 6.18 -19.80 2.22
CA ILE A 203 6.83 -20.68 1.24
C ILE A 203 6.21 -20.48 -0.16
N LYS A 204 4.88 -20.47 -0.27
CA LYS A 204 4.17 -20.20 -1.54
C LYS A 204 4.60 -18.87 -2.16
N TRP A 205 4.68 -17.80 -1.36
CA TRP A 205 5.13 -16.49 -1.80
C TRP A 205 6.59 -16.51 -2.25
N GLY A 206 7.48 -17.12 -1.46
CA GLY A 206 8.91 -17.20 -1.77
C GLY A 206 9.20 -18.01 -3.03
N ILE A 207 8.50 -19.12 -3.27
CA ILE A 207 8.62 -19.90 -4.51
C ILE A 207 8.14 -19.07 -5.71
N ALA A 208 7.02 -18.36 -5.58
CA ALA A 208 6.48 -17.55 -6.66
C ALA A 208 7.39 -16.38 -7.07
N GLN A 209 8.22 -15.85 -6.16
CA GLN A 209 9.24 -14.85 -6.49
C GLN A 209 10.40 -15.43 -7.32
N ASN A 210 10.54 -16.76 -7.36
CA ASN A 210 11.67 -17.45 -7.97
C ASN A 210 11.18 -18.46 -9.02
N PRO A 211 10.71 -17.99 -10.20
CA PRO A 211 10.08 -18.85 -11.21
C PRO A 211 11.02 -19.89 -11.85
N ILE A 212 12.33 -19.81 -11.58
CA ILE A 212 13.32 -20.80 -12.01
C ILE A 212 13.37 -22.05 -11.12
N LEU A 213 12.72 -22.03 -9.96
CA LEU A 213 12.73 -23.17 -9.04
C LEU A 213 11.93 -24.34 -9.62
N PRO A 214 12.42 -25.59 -9.49
CA PRO A 214 11.66 -26.77 -9.88
C PRO A 214 10.36 -26.88 -9.10
N GLU A 215 9.31 -27.39 -9.74
CA GLU A 215 8.00 -27.58 -9.12
C GLU A 215 8.05 -28.63 -8.00
N LYS A 216 8.81 -29.70 -8.21
CA LYS A 216 8.95 -30.81 -7.26
C LYS A 216 10.14 -30.59 -6.34
N LEU A 217 9.91 -30.67 -5.03
CA LEU A 217 10.94 -30.46 -4.02
C LEU A 217 12.09 -31.48 -4.10
N GLU A 218 11.82 -32.69 -4.61
CA GLU A 218 12.83 -33.74 -4.80
C GLU A 218 13.90 -33.36 -5.83
N GLU A 219 13.58 -32.43 -6.73
CA GLU A 219 14.48 -31.94 -7.79
C GLU A 219 15.35 -30.77 -7.31
N TRP A 220 15.21 -30.32 -6.05
CA TRP A 220 15.88 -29.12 -5.57
C TRP A 220 17.36 -29.35 -5.24
N SER A 221 18.22 -28.54 -5.86
CA SER A 221 19.64 -28.43 -5.54
C SER A 221 19.87 -27.56 -4.30
N ASP A 222 21.08 -27.57 -3.75
CA ASP A 222 21.48 -26.66 -2.66
C ASP A 222 21.40 -25.18 -3.07
N GLU A 223 21.62 -24.88 -4.35
CA GLU A 223 21.47 -23.55 -4.92
C GLU A 223 20.01 -23.09 -4.90
N ASN A 224 19.07 -23.98 -5.25
CA ASN A 224 17.63 -23.69 -5.19
C ASN A 224 17.18 -23.31 -3.77
N PHE A 225 17.65 -24.06 -2.76
CA PHE A 225 17.39 -23.70 -1.36
C PHE A 225 18.03 -22.38 -0.95
N THR A 226 19.24 -22.08 -1.46
CA THR A 226 19.93 -20.82 -1.19
C THR A 226 19.19 -19.62 -1.79
N THR A 227 18.66 -19.78 -3.00
CA THR A 227 17.80 -18.78 -3.66
C THR A 227 16.56 -18.50 -2.82
N LEU A 228 15.80 -19.53 -2.44
CA LEU A 228 14.61 -19.36 -1.59
C LEU A 228 14.96 -18.73 -0.24
N LYS A 229 16.06 -19.17 0.40
CA LYS A 229 16.54 -18.61 1.67
C LYS A 229 16.81 -17.11 1.56
N THR A 230 17.44 -16.69 0.47
CA THR A 230 17.78 -15.28 0.21
C THR A 230 16.51 -14.46 0.04
N THR A 231 15.56 -14.93 -0.76
CA THR A 231 14.26 -14.27 -0.94
C THR A 231 13.46 -14.13 0.34
N LEU A 232 13.50 -15.15 1.21
CA LEU A 232 12.73 -15.16 2.45
C LEU A 232 13.50 -14.64 3.67
N GLN A 233 14.70 -14.08 3.47
CA GLN A 233 15.62 -13.76 4.57
C GLN A 233 14.99 -12.83 5.62
N GLN A 234 14.14 -11.87 5.22
CA GLN A 234 13.48 -10.96 6.15
C GLN A 234 12.17 -11.53 6.72
N CYS A 235 11.58 -12.52 6.05
CA CYS A 235 10.33 -13.15 6.46
C CYS A 235 10.55 -14.32 7.43
N LEU A 236 11.57 -15.14 7.22
CA LEU A 236 11.86 -16.33 8.05
C LEU A 236 12.03 -16.01 9.54
N PRO A 237 12.68 -14.91 9.95
CA PRO A 237 12.80 -14.55 11.37
C PRO A 237 11.49 -14.11 12.02
N LEU A 238 10.42 -13.87 11.25
CA LEU A 238 9.12 -13.42 11.75
C LEU A 238 8.14 -14.57 12.02
N ILE A 239 8.55 -15.81 11.75
CA ILE A 239 7.76 -17.03 11.99
C ILE A 239 7.98 -17.52 13.41
N ARG A 240 6.91 -17.86 14.12
CA ARG A 240 6.98 -18.37 15.50
C ARG A 240 7.10 -19.89 15.49
N TYR A 241 8.26 -20.40 15.07
CA TYR A 241 8.48 -21.84 14.86
C TYR A 241 8.14 -22.72 16.07
N PHE A 242 8.42 -22.25 17.29
CA PHE A 242 8.14 -22.99 18.54
C PHE A 242 6.65 -23.00 18.93
N HIS A 243 5.80 -22.35 18.14
CA HIS A 243 4.34 -22.41 18.26
C HIS A 243 3.69 -23.21 17.13
N ILE A 244 4.49 -23.90 16.32
CA ILE A 244 4.02 -24.85 15.30
C ILE A 244 3.99 -26.26 15.93
N PRO A 245 2.90 -27.03 15.79
CA PRO A 245 2.84 -28.39 16.32
C PRO A 245 3.96 -29.29 15.78
N ASN A 246 4.52 -30.13 16.64
CA ASN A 246 5.67 -31.00 16.31
C ASN A 246 5.45 -31.88 15.07
N SER A 247 4.24 -32.41 14.87
CA SER A 247 3.89 -33.16 13.66
C SER A 247 4.03 -32.30 12.41
N VAL A 248 3.52 -31.07 12.45
CA VAL A 248 3.59 -30.12 11.33
C VAL A 248 5.02 -29.67 11.05
N VAL A 249 5.87 -29.52 12.08
CA VAL A 249 7.31 -29.25 11.88
C VAL A 249 7.95 -30.37 11.06
N MET A 250 7.62 -31.62 11.36
CA MET A 250 8.17 -32.78 10.66
C MET A 250 7.67 -32.92 9.22
N ASP A 251 6.40 -32.60 8.99
CA ASP A 251 5.76 -32.79 7.69
C ASP A 251 6.02 -31.60 6.75
N LYS A 252 5.97 -30.36 7.26
CA LYS A 252 5.98 -29.14 6.42
C LYS A 252 7.26 -28.33 6.51
N ILE A 253 7.96 -28.32 7.64
CA ILE A 253 9.16 -27.47 7.84
C ILE A 253 10.45 -28.24 7.51
N LYS A 254 10.55 -29.49 7.99
CA LYS A 254 11.70 -30.36 7.75
C LYS A 254 12.10 -30.47 6.27
N PRO A 255 11.19 -30.55 5.28
CA PRO A 255 11.57 -30.60 3.87
C PRO A 255 12.39 -29.36 3.43
N TYR A 256 12.11 -28.20 4.03
CA TYR A 256 12.78 -26.93 3.75
C TYR A 256 13.89 -26.58 4.74
N LYS A 257 14.32 -27.49 5.63
CA LYS A 257 15.31 -27.21 6.70
C LYS A 257 16.59 -26.48 6.24
N LYS A 258 16.98 -26.61 4.96
CA LYS A 258 18.16 -25.96 4.38
C LYS A 258 18.03 -24.43 4.29
N ILE A 259 16.80 -23.90 4.27
CA ILE A 259 16.58 -22.44 4.28
C ILE A 259 16.68 -21.84 5.68
N LEU A 260 16.58 -22.67 6.73
CA LEU A 260 16.68 -22.23 8.11
C LEU A 260 18.13 -22.05 8.53
N ASP A 261 18.35 -21.25 9.57
CA ASP A 261 19.66 -21.20 10.21
C ASP A 261 19.94 -22.50 10.96
N LYS A 262 21.21 -22.94 10.91
CA LYS A 262 21.63 -24.22 11.48
C LYS A 262 21.26 -24.33 12.96
N GLN A 263 21.49 -23.26 13.73
CA GLN A 263 21.15 -23.20 15.15
C GLN A 263 19.64 -23.32 15.39
N LEU A 264 18.82 -22.66 14.58
CA LEU A 264 17.36 -22.74 14.67
C LEU A 264 16.87 -24.17 14.39
N TRP A 265 17.39 -24.82 13.35
CA TRP A 265 17.04 -26.20 13.05
C TRP A 265 17.50 -27.19 14.14
N ASP A 266 18.69 -26.98 14.71
CA ASP A 266 19.18 -27.78 15.82
C ASP A 266 18.32 -27.63 17.08
N ASP A 267 17.90 -26.40 17.40
CA ASP A 267 16.99 -26.13 18.52
C ASP A 267 15.59 -26.71 18.28
N LEU A 268 15.05 -26.64 17.06
CA LEU A 268 13.77 -27.27 16.72
C LEU A 268 13.84 -28.79 16.91
N LYS A 269 14.88 -29.46 16.39
CA LYS A 269 15.06 -30.90 16.62
C LYS A 269 15.18 -31.24 18.10
N GLN A 270 15.88 -30.41 18.87
CA GLN A 270 16.02 -30.62 20.31
C GLN A 270 14.68 -30.48 21.02
N HIS A 271 13.89 -29.46 20.69
CA HIS A 271 12.56 -29.24 21.26
C HIS A 271 11.58 -30.38 20.93
N LEU A 272 11.68 -30.96 19.71
CA LEU A 272 10.91 -32.15 19.31
C LEU A 272 11.19 -33.37 20.20
N MET A 273 12.44 -33.52 20.68
CA MET A 273 12.89 -34.68 21.46
C MET A 273 12.78 -34.46 22.96
N LEU A 274 13.08 -33.25 23.43
CA LEU A 274 13.22 -32.86 24.83
C LEU A 274 12.73 -31.41 25.01
N PRO A 275 11.41 -31.20 25.20
CA PRO A 275 10.81 -29.87 25.26
C PRO A 275 11.37 -28.96 26.37
N ASP A 276 11.82 -29.57 27.48
CA ASP A 276 12.27 -28.88 28.69
C ASP A 276 13.71 -28.33 28.61
N ARG A 277 14.44 -28.61 27.53
CA ARG A 277 15.81 -28.12 27.39
C ARG A 277 15.87 -26.68 26.89
N SER A 278 16.94 -25.98 27.29
CA SER A 278 17.19 -24.62 26.84
C SER A 278 17.39 -24.53 25.33
N ILE A 279 16.76 -23.53 24.73
CA ILE A 279 16.83 -23.15 23.32
C ILE A 279 17.76 -21.94 23.22
N LYS A 280 18.64 -21.89 22.22
CA LYS A 280 19.57 -20.78 22.02
C LYS A 280 19.03 -19.73 21.04
N SER A 281 18.19 -20.17 20.11
CA SER A 281 17.53 -19.32 19.13
C SER A 281 16.56 -18.35 19.79
N ILE A 282 16.33 -17.20 19.14
CA ILE A 282 15.32 -16.23 19.59
C ILE A 282 13.94 -16.89 19.44
N ILE A 283 13.20 -16.94 20.55
CA ILE A 283 11.82 -17.42 20.57
C ILE A 283 10.91 -16.19 20.54
N LEU A 284 10.13 -16.07 19.47
CA LEU A 284 9.07 -15.08 19.40
C LEU A 284 7.88 -15.54 20.26
N PRO A 285 7.19 -14.62 20.98
CA PRO A 285 6.02 -14.95 21.77
C PRO A 285 4.86 -15.43 20.88
N PRO A 286 3.88 -16.18 21.42
CA PRO A 286 2.72 -16.64 20.64
C PRO A 286 1.89 -15.46 20.15
N ARG A 287 1.22 -15.63 19.00
CA ARG A 287 0.25 -14.63 18.53
C ARG A 287 -0.90 -14.53 19.53
N LEU A 288 -1.35 -13.30 19.77
CA LEU A 288 -2.49 -12.97 20.60
C LEU A 288 -3.77 -13.44 19.90
N ILE A 289 -4.51 -14.34 20.53
CA ILE A 289 -5.82 -14.76 20.04
C ILE A 289 -6.85 -13.74 20.53
N LEU A 290 -7.53 -13.07 19.61
CA LEU A 290 -8.62 -12.17 19.94
C LEU A 290 -9.86 -13.03 20.22
N THR A 291 -10.27 -13.14 21.47
CA THR A 291 -11.62 -13.60 21.81
C THR A 291 -12.61 -12.54 21.31
N GLN A 292 -13.25 -12.80 20.16
CA GLN A 292 -14.38 -11.98 19.73
C GLN A 292 -15.51 -12.15 20.75
N GLU A 293 -15.79 -11.11 21.54
CA GLU A 293 -17.13 -10.95 22.08
C GLU A 293 -18.05 -10.70 20.88
N LEU A 294 -18.90 -11.68 20.58
CA LEU A 294 -19.99 -11.52 19.62
C LEU A 294 -20.90 -10.40 20.13
N SER A 295 -20.71 -9.19 19.62
CA SER A 295 -21.67 -8.10 19.77
C SER A 295 -23.02 -8.61 19.22
N ALA A 296 -23.99 -8.76 20.13
CA ALA A 296 -25.34 -9.15 19.78
C ALA A 296 -25.87 -8.15 18.75
N ARG A 297 -26.31 -8.64 17.60
CA ARG A 297 -27.00 -7.83 16.59
C ARG A 297 -28.17 -7.12 17.26
N GLU A 298 -28.08 -5.80 17.43
CA GLU A 298 -29.24 -4.97 17.70
C GLU A 298 -30.14 -5.05 16.45
N ASN A 299 -31.24 -5.79 16.58
CA ASN A 299 -32.32 -5.80 15.62
C ASN A 299 -32.98 -4.42 15.61
N CYS A 300 -32.51 -3.50 14.77
CA CYS A 300 -33.28 -2.31 14.42
C CYS A 300 -34.47 -2.75 13.56
N ALA A 301 -35.63 -2.93 14.22
CA ALA A 301 -36.92 -2.97 13.53
C ALA A 301 -37.21 -1.57 12.95
N PRO A 302 -37.77 -1.47 11.72
CA PRO A 302 -38.14 -0.19 11.15
C PRO A 302 -39.41 0.35 11.83
N GLU A 303 -39.33 1.52 12.44
CA GLU A 303 -40.51 2.28 12.86
C GLU A 303 -41.32 2.69 11.62
N LYS A 304 -42.63 2.40 11.65
CA LYS A 304 -43.59 2.87 10.65
C LYS A 304 -43.89 4.35 10.87
N PRO A 305 -44.06 5.14 9.80
CA PRO A 305 -44.47 6.53 9.92
C PRO A 305 -45.98 6.62 10.26
N THR A 306 -46.30 7.43 11.27
CA THR A 306 -47.61 8.07 11.46
C THR A 306 -47.55 9.50 10.97
#